data_AF-A0A352LRT3-F1
#
_entry.id   AF-A0A352LRT3-F1
#
_cell.length_a   1.000
_cell.length_b   1.000
_cell.length_c   1.000
_cell.angle_alpha   90.00
_cell.angle_beta   90.00
_cell.angle_gamma   90.00
#
_symmetry.space_group_name_H-M   'P 1'
#
loop_
_entity.id
_entity.type
_entity.pdbx_description
1 polymer ?
#
loop_
_entity_poly.entity_id
_entity_poly.type
_entity_poly.pdbx_seq_one_letter_code
_entity_poly.pdbx_strand_id
1 'polypeptide(L)'
;MNEIDKLALMASLSEEHCELNHGPETSHLFTPAIDYLIQPFGYTVSDVEEVSVRDMIVPICAECAKALQGNEWTLFYCFECNSSHWIYRKHARLRYRYNVLWLRGCPECTKEFGGLYFSDFKGLPEETYFLSQQAVKKIV
;
A
#
# COMPACT_ATOMS: atom_id res chain seq x y z
N MET A 1 -11.77 6.56 -4.57
CA MET A 1 -11.15 7.80 -5.08
C MET A 1 -11.90 8.33 -6.30
N ASN A 2 -12.24 9.62 -6.34
CA ASN A 2 -12.73 10.28 -7.56
C ASN A 2 -11.56 10.93 -8.34
N GLU A 3 -11.81 11.49 -9.53
CA GLU A 3 -10.76 12.10 -10.39
C GLU A 3 -10.17 13.40 -9.81
N ILE A 4 -10.94 14.15 -9.00
CA ILE A 4 -10.44 15.36 -8.32
C ILE A 4 -9.43 14.97 -7.24
N ASP A 5 -9.72 13.91 -6.47
CA ASP A 5 -8.82 13.38 -5.44
C ASP A 5 -7.48 12.96 -6.08
N LYS A 6 -7.51 12.29 -7.24
CA LYS A 6 -6.30 11.90 -7.98
C LYS A 6 -5.47 13.11 -8.42
N LEU A 7 -6.11 14.13 -8.99
CA LEU A 7 -5.43 15.36 -9.42
C LEU A 7 -4.79 16.10 -8.23
N ALA A 8 -5.47 16.16 -7.09
CA ALA A 8 -4.93 16.75 -5.88
C ALA A 8 -3.69 16.00 -5.39
N LEU A 9 -3.75 14.65 -5.34
CA LEU A 9 -2.59 13.83 -4.96
C LEU A 9 -1.41 14.04 -5.92
N MET A 10 -1.65 14.03 -7.23
CA MET A 10 -0.59 14.30 -8.22
C MET A 10 0.03 15.68 -8.05
N ALA A 11 -0.76 16.69 -7.67
CA ALA A 11 -0.26 18.04 -7.40
C ALA A 11 0.57 18.12 -6.10
N SER A 12 0.18 17.37 -5.06
CA SER A 12 0.89 17.34 -3.78
C SER A 12 2.20 16.56 -3.82
N LEU A 13 2.35 15.61 -4.74
CA LEU A 13 3.49 14.69 -4.82
C LEU A 13 4.86 15.38 -4.81
N SER A 14 4.98 16.59 -5.35
CA SER A 14 6.24 17.36 -5.38
C SER A 14 6.74 17.80 -4.00
N GLU A 15 5.88 17.81 -3.00
CA GLU A 15 6.21 18.20 -1.62
C GLU A 15 6.30 16.99 -0.68
N GLU A 16 5.94 15.81 -1.16
CA GLU A 16 5.88 14.58 -0.38
C GLU A 16 7.20 13.83 -0.32
N HIS A 17 7.36 13.07 0.77
CA HIS A 17 8.48 12.18 1.00
C HIS A 17 7.98 10.76 1.21
N CYS A 18 8.83 9.78 0.93
CA CYS A 18 8.48 8.38 1.11
C CYS A 18 8.18 8.06 2.57
N GLU A 19 7.02 7.49 2.83
CA GLU A 19 6.57 7.10 4.18
C GLU A 19 6.88 5.64 4.52
N LEU A 20 7.50 4.89 3.60
CA LEU A 20 7.91 3.52 3.87
C LEU A 20 9.21 3.47 4.65
N ASN A 21 9.36 2.42 5.45
CA ASN A 21 10.57 2.12 6.20
C ASN A 21 11.68 1.68 5.24
N HIS A 22 12.86 2.31 5.29
CA HIS A 22 14.02 1.96 4.46
C HIS A 22 15.09 1.17 5.24
N GLY A 23 14.77 0.74 6.46
CA GLY A 23 15.64 -0.07 7.30
C GLY A 23 16.09 0.63 8.60
N PRO A 24 16.98 0.00 9.36
CA PRO A 24 17.53 0.59 10.58
C PRO A 24 18.24 1.91 10.29
N GLU A 25 18.09 2.87 11.21
CA GLU A 25 18.77 4.17 11.14
C GLU A 25 18.37 5.05 9.95
N THR A 26 17.35 4.71 9.16
CA THR A 26 16.95 5.51 7.99
C THR A 26 15.78 6.46 8.26
N SER A 27 15.26 6.53 9.49
CA SER A 27 14.06 7.32 9.82
C SER A 27 14.23 8.84 9.62
N HIS A 28 15.48 9.31 9.53
CA HIS A 28 15.81 10.70 9.29
C HIS A 28 15.95 11.04 7.78
N LEU A 29 15.85 10.05 6.90
CA LEU A 29 16.00 10.25 5.46
C LEU A 29 14.72 10.83 4.87
N PHE A 30 14.83 12.03 4.31
CA PHE A 30 13.77 12.68 3.52
C PHE A 30 13.95 12.31 2.05
N THR A 31 13.53 11.09 1.68
CA THR A 31 13.60 10.63 0.29
C THR A 31 12.36 11.11 -0.48
N PRO A 32 12.49 11.84 -1.60
CA PRO A 32 11.33 12.34 -2.34
C PRO A 32 10.41 11.21 -2.82
N ALA A 33 9.11 11.42 -2.72
CA ALA A 33 8.12 10.52 -3.29
C ALA A 33 8.01 10.73 -4.82
N ILE A 34 7.75 9.65 -5.55
CA ILE A 34 7.52 9.68 -7.01
C ILE A 34 6.16 9.11 -7.40
N ASP A 35 5.46 8.48 -6.45
CA ASP A 35 4.15 7.90 -6.64
C ASP A 35 3.46 7.68 -5.30
N TYR A 36 2.22 7.20 -5.33
CA TYR A 36 1.50 6.71 -4.17
C TYR A 36 1.14 5.24 -4.33
N LEU A 37 1.39 4.45 -3.30
CA LEU A 37 0.78 3.15 -3.11
C LEU A 37 -0.66 3.35 -2.60
N ILE A 38 -1.64 2.78 -3.29
CA ILE A 38 -3.06 2.98 -2.97
C ILE A 38 -3.74 1.63 -2.69
N GLN A 39 -4.46 1.54 -1.59
CA GLN A 39 -5.30 0.39 -1.26
C GLN A 39 -6.68 0.85 -0.79
N PRO A 40 -7.78 0.48 -1.48
CA PRO A 40 -9.12 0.73 -0.98
C PRO A 40 -9.42 -0.19 0.22
N PHE A 41 -10.05 0.39 1.24
CA PHE A 41 -10.55 -0.30 2.42
C PHE A 41 -12.07 -0.11 2.51
N GLY A 42 -12.76 -1.25 2.60
CA GLY A 42 -14.21 -1.30 2.63
C GLY A 42 -14.78 -2.26 3.67
N TYR A 43 -16.10 -2.21 3.79
CA TYR A 43 -16.89 -3.25 4.45
C TYR A 43 -17.82 -3.92 3.44
N THR A 44 -18.11 -5.19 3.69
CA THR A 44 -19.06 -5.99 2.92
C THR A 44 -20.47 -5.68 3.43
N VAL A 45 -21.34 -5.16 2.56
CA VAL A 45 -22.76 -4.90 2.85
C VAL A 45 -23.59 -6.17 2.65
N SER A 46 -23.20 -7.01 1.69
CA SER A 46 -23.77 -8.33 1.41
C SER A 46 -22.73 -9.21 0.71
N ASP A 47 -22.99 -10.51 0.54
CA ASP A 47 -22.10 -11.45 -0.18
C ASP A 47 -21.73 -11.02 -1.62
N VAL A 48 -22.37 -9.97 -2.14
CA VAL A 48 -22.22 -9.47 -3.51
C VAL A 48 -21.83 -7.98 -3.57
N GLU A 49 -21.95 -7.24 -2.47
CA GLU A 49 -21.77 -5.78 -2.45
C GLU A 49 -20.76 -5.38 -1.38
N GLU A 50 -19.60 -4.93 -1.82
CA GLU A 50 -18.56 -4.36 -0.97
C GLU A 50 -18.46 -2.86 -1.21
N VAL A 51 -18.50 -2.09 -0.13
CA VAL A 51 -18.41 -0.63 -0.15
C VAL A 51 -17.03 -0.23 0.33
N SER A 52 -16.19 0.29 -0.58
CA SER A 52 -14.97 0.99 -0.18
C SER A 52 -15.35 2.31 0.50
N VAL A 53 -14.96 2.46 1.76
CA VAL A 53 -15.27 3.64 2.57
C VAL A 53 -14.12 4.63 2.55
N ARG A 54 -12.89 4.14 2.38
CA ARG A 54 -11.68 4.94 2.46
C ARG A 54 -10.56 4.30 1.65
N ASP A 55 -9.77 5.14 1.00
CA ASP A 55 -8.50 4.71 0.40
C ASP A 55 -7.35 5.00 1.38
N MET A 56 -6.48 4.00 1.55
CA MET A 56 -5.15 4.21 2.12
C MET A 56 -4.23 4.68 1.00
N ILE A 57 -3.50 5.76 1.25
CA ILE A 57 -2.64 6.42 0.28
C ILE A 57 -1.29 6.62 0.97
N VAL A 58 -0.24 6.01 0.42
CA VAL A 58 1.11 6.04 1.01
C VAL A 58 2.09 6.56 -0.03
N PRO A 59 2.73 7.72 0.16
CA PRO A 59 3.74 8.23 -0.75
C PRO A 59 4.99 7.33 -0.72
N ILE A 60 5.53 7.03 -1.90
CA ILE A 60 6.66 6.11 -2.05
C ILE A 60 7.76 6.69 -2.95
N CYS A 61 9.02 6.41 -2.63
CA CYS A 61 10.17 6.76 -3.46
C CYS A 61 10.38 5.75 -4.61
N ALA A 62 11.31 6.09 -5.51
CA ALA A 62 11.66 5.25 -6.65
C ALA A 62 12.19 3.86 -6.27
N GLU A 63 12.96 3.76 -5.18
CA GLU A 63 13.49 2.49 -4.70
C GLU A 63 12.37 1.56 -4.21
N CYS A 64 11.46 2.10 -3.39
CA CYS A 64 10.30 1.36 -2.90
C CYS A 64 9.38 0.91 -4.04
N ALA A 65 9.09 1.80 -5.00
CA ALA A 65 8.30 1.46 -6.18
C ALA A 65 8.93 0.31 -6.97
N LYS A 66 10.26 0.37 -7.20
CA LYS A 66 11.01 -0.69 -7.88
C LYS A 66 10.96 -2.02 -7.10
N ALA A 67 11.11 -1.98 -5.78
CA ALA A 67 11.05 -3.17 -4.93
C ALA A 67 9.66 -3.84 -5.00
N LEU A 68 8.58 -3.05 -5.02
CA LEU A 68 7.20 -3.53 -5.14
C LEU A 68 6.82 -4.07 -6.52
N GLN A 69 7.57 -3.72 -7.56
CA GLN A 69 7.43 -4.30 -8.91
C GLN A 69 8.26 -5.58 -9.09
N GLY A 70 9.29 -5.76 -8.25
CA GLY A 70 10.12 -6.96 -8.24
C GLY A 70 9.42 -8.17 -7.60
N ASN A 71 10.13 -9.29 -7.59
CA ASN A 71 9.69 -10.53 -6.94
C ASN A 71 10.54 -10.91 -5.72
N GLU A 72 11.47 -10.05 -5.32
CA GLU A 72 12.43 -10.29 -4.25
C GLU A 72 11.92 -9.91 -2.86
N TRP A 73 11.04 -8.92 -2.81
CA TRP A 73 10.60 -8.28 -1.58
C TRP A 73 9.09 -8.42 -1.39
N THR A 74 8.65 -8.40 -0.14
CA THR A 74 7.25 -8.24 0.25
C THR A 74 7.16 -7.17 1.31
N LEU A 75 6.29 -6.20 1.08
CA LEU A 75 5.98 -5.15 2.04
C LEU A 75 4.85 -5.62 2.95
N PHE A 76 5.08 -5.60 4.26
CA PHE A 76 4.01 -5.68 5.25
C PHE A 76 3.67 -4.26 5.65
N TYR A 77 2.40 -3.87 5.51
CA TYR A 77 1.93 -2.54 5.85
C TYR A 77 0.78 -2.63 6.85
N CYS A 78 0.92 -2.00 8.01
CA CYS A 78 -0.09 -1.95 9.05
C CYS A 78 -1.00 -0.74 8.87
N PHE A 79 -2.30 -0.93 8.67
CA PHE A 79 -3.20 0.22 8.50
C PHE A 79 -3.52 0.95 9.81
N GLU A 80 -3.29 0.32 10.96
CA GLU A 80 -3.65 0.91 12.26
C GLU A 80 -2.62 1.93 12.75
N CYS A 81 -1.33 1.65 12.52
CA CYS A 81 -0.24 2.52 12.96
C CYS A 81 0.61 3.08 11.80
N ASN A 82 0.27 2.76 10.55
CA ASN A 82 1.04 3.11 9.35
C ASN A 82 2.49 2.59 9.36
N SER A 83 2.82 1.60 10.21
CA SER A 83 4.14 0.99 10.20
C SER A 83 4.30 0.05 9.02
N SER A 84 5.53 0.00 8.50
CA SER A 84 5.88 -0.81 7.35
C SER A 84 7.16 -1.61 7.58
N HIS A 85 7.18 -2.84 7.07
CA HIS A 85 8.33 -3.74 7.17
C HIS A 85 8.55 -4.49 5.85
N TRP A 86 9.81 -4.55 5.43
CA TRP A 86 10.21 -5.28 4.24
C TRP A 86 10.70 -6.67 4.59
N ILE A 87 10.18 -7.66 3.86
CA ILE A 87 10.60 -9.05 3.98
C ILE A 87 11.31 -9.46 2.70
N TYR A 88 12.59 -9.83 2.82
CA TYR A 88 13.33 -10.40 1.72
C TYR A 88 12.93 -11.87 1.54
N ARG A 89 12.25 -12.18 0.43
CA ARG A 89 11.61 -13.49 0.22
C ARG A 89 12.61 -14.65 0.24
N LYS A 90 13.85 -14.43 -0.20
CA LYS A 90 14.90 -15.46 -0.23
C LYS A 90 15.25 -16.00 1.17
N HIS A 91 15.07 -15.20 2.22
CA HIS A 91 15.33 -15.59 3.61
C HIS A 91 14.05 -15.80 4.43
N ALA A 92 12.88 -15.66 3.81
CA ALA A 92 11.61 -15.88 4.47
C ALA A 92 11.35 -17.39 4.73
N ARG A 93 10.78 -17.70 5.89
CA ARG A 93 10.30 -19.06 6.20
C ARG A 93 9.03 -19.43 5.43
N LEU A 94 8.23 -18.42 5.06
CA LEU A 94 6.97 -18.55 4.34
C LEU A 94 7.14 -18.11 2.89
N ARG A 95 6.34 -18.69 2.00
CA ARG A 95 6.26 -18.26 0.60
C ARG A 95 5.19 -17.18 0.46
N TYR A 96 5.62 -15.95 0.21
CA TYR A 96 4.72 -14.82 -0.02
C TYR A 96 4.46 -14.68 -1.52
N ARG A 97 3.18 -14.75 -1.91
CA ARG A 97 2.75 -14.56 -3.30
C ARG A 97 2.62 -13.09 -3.67
N TYR A 98 2.11 -12.27 -2.75
CA TYR A 98 1.81 -10.86 -2.98
C TYR A 98 2.99 -9.96 -2.63
N ASN A 99 3.16 -8.87 -3.37
CA ASN A 99 4.22 -7.89 -3.14
C ASN A 99 3.90 -6.96 -1.96
N VAL A 100 2.61 -6.79 -1.63
CA VAL A 100 2.14 -6.08 -0.44
C VAL A 100 1.18 -6.96 0.34
N LEU A 101 1.35 -7.04 1.67
CA LEU A 101 0.39 -7.62 2.59
C LEU A 101 -0.07 -6.52 3.56
N TRP A 102 -1.36 -6.20 3.49
CA TRP A 102 -2.00 -5.25 4.37
C TRP A 102 -2.39 -5.94 5.67
N LEU A 103 -2.00 -5.40 6.81
CA LEU A 103 -2.22 -5.98 8.14
C LEU A 103 -3.29 -5.21 8.89
N ARG A 104 -4.24 -5.95 9.48
CA ARG A 104 -5.22 -5.45 10.46
C ARG A 104 -4.62 -5.45 11.86
N GLY A 105 -3.61 -4.62 12.04
CA GLY A 105 -2.79 -4.59 13.24
C GLY A 105 -1.52 -5.43 13.09
N CYS A 106 -0.38 -4.84 13.45
CA CYS A 106 0.91 -5.51 13.48
C CYS A 106 1.32 -5.84 14.93
N PRO A 107 2.43 -6.57 15.14
CA PRO A 107 2.92 -6.89 16.49
C PRO A 107 3.22 -5.67 17.37
N GLU A 108 3.38 -4.48 16.78
CA GLU A 108 3.54 -3.22 17.51
C GLU A 108 2.21 -2.64 18.00
N CYS A 109 1.13 -2.82 17.23
CA CYS A 109 -0.22 -2.35 17.60
C CYS A 109 -0.87 -3.22 18.66
N THR A 110 -0.74 -4.54 18.52
CA THR A 110 -1.48 -5.51 19.31
C THR A 110 -0.63 -6.75 19.57
N LYS A 111 -0.80 -7.34 20.76
CA LYS A 111 -0.17 -8.62 21.13
C LYS A 111 -0.81 -9.82 20.44
N GLU A 112 -1.97 -9.62 19.83
CA GLU A 112 -2.71 -10.62 19.06
C GLU A 112 -2.62 -10.27 17.57
N PHE A 113 -2.45 -11.29 16.73
CA PHE A 113 -2.47 -11.09 15.29
C PHE A 113 -3.88 -10.72 14.83
N GLY A 114 -4.11 -9.46 14.48
CA GLY A 114 -5.44 -8.97 14.09
C GLY A 114 -5.87 -9.36 12.67
N GLY A 115 -5.07 -10.16 11.98
CA GLY A 115 -5.38 -10.75 10.67
C GLY A 115 -4.65 -10.08 9.50
N LEU A 116 -4.64 -10.78 8.37
CA LEU A 116 -4.31 -10.16 7.08
C LEU A 116 -5.58 -9.50 6.55
N TYR A 117 -5.47 -8.24 6.15
CA TYR A 117 -6.49 -7.62 5.32
C TYR A 117 -6.28 -8.09 3.89
N PHE A 118 -6.94 -9.20 3.57
CA PHE A 118 -7.27 -9.49 2.19
C PHE A 118 -8.60 -8.79 1.95
N SER A 119 -8.59 -7.72 1.18
CA SER A 119 -9.81 -7.38 0.47
C SER A 119 -10.05 -8.52 -0.53
N ASP A 120 -10.93 -9.46 -0.19
CA ASP A 120 -11.48 -10.47 -1.13
C ASP A 120 -12.40 -9.80 -2.18
N PHE A 121 -12.11 -8.55 -2.52
CA PHE A 121 -12.63 -7.86 -3.68
C PHE A 121 -12.30 -8.75 -4.89
N LYS A 122 -13.30 -9.45 -5.41
CA LYS A 122 -13.18 -10.29 -6.62
C LYS A 122 -12.79 -9.49 -7.89
N GLY A 123 -12.51 -8.19 -7.73
CA GLY A 123 -12.00 -7.29 -8.76
C GLY A 123 -10.86 -6.38 -8.29
N LEU A 124 -10.19 -6.67 -7.16
CA LEU A 124 -8.89 -6.08 -6.86
C LEU A 124 -7.81 -6.97 -7.48
N PRO A 125 -7.20 -6.51 -8.58
CA PRO A 125 -6.06 -7.17 -9.19
C PRO A 125 -4.98 -7.62 -8.20
N GLU A 126 -4.38 -8.77 -8.49
CA GLU A 126 -3.30 -9.38 -7.70
C GLU A 126 -2.02 -8.51 -7.63
N GLU A 127 -1.98 -7.42 -8.41
CA GLU A 127 -0.82 -6.54 -8.60
C GLU A 127 -0.88 -5.30 -7.68
N THR A 128 0.29 -4.75 -7.37
CA THR A 128 0.41 -3.54 -6.57
C THR A 128 -0.10 -2.32 -7.35
N TYR A 129 -0.98 -1.52 -6.75
CA TYR A 129 -1.54 -0.31 -7.39
C TYR A 129 -0.75 0.94 -7.07
N PHE A 130 -0.21 1.55 -8.13
CA PHE A 130 0.38 2.88 -8.08
C PHE A 130 -0.60 3.92 -8.66
N LEU A 131 -0.60 5.14 -8.13
CA LEU A 131 -1.47 6.20 -8.65
C LEU A 131 -1.21 6.48 -10.13
N SER A 132 0.06 6.50 -10.54
CA SER A 132 0.45 6.72 -11.95
C SER A 132 -0.11 5.69 -12.93
N GLN A 133 -0.50 4.51 -12.44
CA GLN A 133 -1.01 3.40 -13.25
C GLN A 133 -2.53 3.35 -13.33
N GLN A 134 -3.24 4.18 -12.55
CA GLN A 134 -4.70 4.24 -12.62
C GLN A 134 -5.14 5.03 -13.85
N ALA A 135 -5.84 4.37 -14.78
CA ALA A 135 -6.44 5.05 -15.92
C ALA A 135 -7.37 6.19 -15.44
N VAL A 136 -7.09 7.41 -15.87
CA VAL A 136 -8.01 8.55 -15.75
C VAL A 136 -9.20 8.24 -16.66
N LYS A 137 -10.37 7.95 -16.09
CA LYS A 137 -11.57 7.81 -16.92
C LYS A 137 -11.90 9.19 -17.49
N LYS A 138 -11.77 9.36 -18.81
CA LYS A 138 -12.29 10.55 -19.50
C LYS A 138 -13.78 10.64 -19.19
N ILE A 139 -14.17 11.70 -18.50
CA ILE A 139 -15.56 12.12 -18.41
C ILE A 139 -15.94 12.60 -19.83
N VAL A 140 -16.81 11.85 -20.50
CA VAL A 140 -17.44 12.26 -21.77
C VAL A 140 -18.80 12.83 -21.44
#